data_AF-A0A818VTQ1-F1
#
_entry.id   AF-A0A818VTQ1-F1
#
_cell.length_a   1.000
_cell.length_b   1.000
_cell.length_c   1.000
_cell.angle_alpha   90.00
_cell.angle_beta   90.00
_cell.angle_gamma   90.00
#
_symmetry.space_group_name_H-M   'P 1'
#
loop_
_entity.id
_entity.type
_entity.pdbx_description
1 polymer ?
#
loop_
_entity_poly.entity_id
_entity_poly.type
_entity_poly.pdbx_seq_one_letter_code
_entity_poly.pdbx_strand_id
1 'polypeptide(L)'
;MIQRQYIDYNRLIFAEQLLNQHQTIKEEIDCYGPGYAQMKEYGHRIICNADTTDPKYIFLRERLNALYDNWNELDQMWHHKKNMLTEAMQYQMFIRDSNQAEILLNHQEAYLAREQQPKSLDDVEVSIKKHKDFFTTMSANGDQI
;
A
#
# COMPACT_ATOMS: atom_id res chain seq x y z
N MET A 1 2.09 6.41 -24.12
CA MET A 1 1.71 7.21 -22.94
C MET A 1 0.43 6.69 -22.28
N ILE A 2 -0.73 6.67 -22.97
CA ILE A 2 -2.04 6.25 -22.41
C ILE A 2 -2.05 4.80 -21.86
N GLN A 3 -1.46 3.84 -22.58
CA GLN A 3 -1.35 2.45 -22.10
C GLN A 3 -0.55 2.32 -20.80
N ARG A 4 0.46 3.17 -20.59
CA ARG A 4 1.32 3.13 -19.39
C ARG A 4 0.56 3.63 -18.17
N GLN A 5 -0.12 4.78 -18.30
CA GLN A 5 -1.02 5.31 -17.26
C GLN A 5 -2.15 4.33 -16.88
N TYR A 6 -2.75 3.66 -17.87
CA TYR A 6 -3.79 2.67 -17.62
C TYR A 6 -3.26 1.45 -16.87
N ILE A 7 -2.05 0.97 -17.21
CA ILE A 7 -1.40 -0.13 -16.50
C ILE A 7 -1.09 0.25 -15.05
N ASP A 8 -0.56 1.45 -14.80
CA ASP A 8 -0.18 1.89 -13.46
C ASP A 8 -1.40 2.17 -12.57
N TYR A 9 -2.49 2.71 -13.12
CA TYR A 9 -3.77 2.86 -12.43
C TYR A 9 -4.36 1.51 -12.02
N ASN A 10 -4.36 0.53 -12.92
CA ASN A 10 -4.84 -0.82 -12.61
C ASN A 10 -3.97 -1.53 -11.56
N ARG A 11 -2.66 -1.27 -11.55
CA ARG A 11 -1.75 -1.80 -10.51
C ARG A 11 -2.03 -1.21 -9.13
N LEU A 12 -2.34 0.08 -9.04
CA LEU A 12 -2.69 0.72 -7.77
C LEU A 12 -4.00 0.15 -7.20
N ILE A 13 -5.05 0.05 -8.02
CA ILE A 13 -6.33 -0.55 -7.60
C ILE A 13 -6.11 -1.99 -7.13
N PHE A 14 -5.32 -2.77 -7.86
CA PHE A 14 -5.04 -4.15 -7.49
C PHE A 14 -4.30 -4.24 -6.15
N ALA A 15 -3.35 -3.34 -5.88
CA ALA A 15 -2.66 -3.25 -4.59
C ALA A 15 -3.62 -2.92 -3.43
N GLU A 16 -4.55 -1.98 -3.63
CA GLU A 16 -5.60 -1.65 -2.65
C GLU A 16 -6.52 -2.83 -2.38
N GLN A 17 -6.93 -3.55 -3.42
CA GLN A 17 -7.75 -4.77 -3.28
C GLN A 17 -7.04 -5.85 -2.46
N LEU A 18 -5.75 -6.08 -2.71
CA LEU A 18 -4.95 -7.03 -1.94
C LEU A 18 -4.84 -6.64 -0.46
N LEU A 19 -4.67 -5.35 -0.17
CA LEU A 19 -4.64 -4.84 1.20
C LEU A 19 -5.99 -5.04 1.92
N ASN A 20 -7.10 -4.78 1.23
CA ASN A 20 -8.44 -5.00 1.78
C ASN A 20 -8.68 -6.49 2.07
N GLN A 21 -8.35 -7.38 1.13
CA GLN A 21 -8.42 -8.83 1.35
C GLN A 21 -7.55 -9.27 2.54
N HIS A 22 -6.34 -8.72 2.65
CA HIS A 22 -5.43 -9.01 3.77
C HIS A 22 -5.98 -8.54 5.13
N GLN A 23 -6.74 -7.45 5.13
CA GLN A 23 -7.43 -6.96 6.32
C GLN A 23 -8.60 -7.87 6.72
N THR A 24 -9.36 -8.42 5.77
CA THR A 24 -10.39 -9.44 6.08
C THR A 24 -9.78 -10.69 6.71
N ILE A 25 -8.61 -11.15 6.24
CA ILE A 25 -7.90 -12.27 6.88
C ILE A 25 -7.53 -11.92 8.33
N LYS A 26 -7.20 -10.66 8.63
CA LYS A 26 -6.92 -10.24 10.01
C LYS A 26 -8.14 -10.36 10.90
N GLU A 27 -9.29 -9.93 10.40
CA GLU A 27 -10.56 -10.03 11.11
C GLU A 27 -10.89 -11.50 11.43
N GLU A 28 -10.64 -12.41 10.48
CA GLU A 28 -10.79 -13.85 10.70
C GLU A 28 -9.84 -14.36 11.79
N ILE A 29 -8.54 -14.01 11.74
CA ILE A 29 -7.55 -14.39 12.76
C ILE A 29 -7.99 -13.87 14.14
N ASP A 30 -8.42 -12.62 14.22
CA ASP A 30 -8.85 -11.97 15.46
C ASP A 30 -10.12 -12.62 16.02
N CYS A 31 -11.03 -13.08 15.17
CA CYS A 31 -12.20 -13.87 15.58
C CYS A 31 -11.82 -15.20 16.26
N TYR A 32 -10.72 -15.84 15.83
CA TYR A 32 -10.23 -17.08 16.47
C TYR A 32 -9.45 -16.83 17.76
N GLY A 33 -8.95 -15.61 17.98
CA GLY A 33 -8.12 -15.26 19.14
C GLY A 33 -8.70 -15.64 20.50
N PRO A 34 -9.98 -15.33 20.82
CA PRO A 34 -10.59 -15.75 22.08
C PRO A 34 -10.69 -17.27 22.25
N GLY A 35 -10.99 -18.00 21.18
CA GLY A 35 -11.06 -19.47 21.21
C GLY A 35 -9.69 -20.10 21.45
N TYR A 36 -8.66 -19.58 20.78
CA TYR A 36 -7.28 -19.95 21.01
C TYR A 36 -6.85 -19.69 22.46
N ALA A 37 -7.18 -18.51 23.02
CA ALA A 37 -6.84 -18.16 24.40
C ALA A 37 -7.48 -19.12 25.42
N GLN A 38 -8.76 -19.46 25.23
CA GLN A 38 -9.47 -20.43 26.08
C GLN A 38 -8.85 -21.83 26.01
N MET A 39 -8.52 -22.29 24.80
CA MET A 39 -7.89 -23.59 24.57
C MET A 39 -6.50 -23.66 25.21
N LYS A 40 -5.70 -22.59 25.07
CA LYS A 40 -4.37 -22.47 25.69
C LYS A 40 -4.46 -22.58 27.22
N GLU A 41 -5.38 -21.83 27.83
CA GLU A 41 -5.60 -21.84 29.27
C GLU A 41 -6.09 -23.21 29.77
N TYR A 42 -7.02 -23.83 29.05
CA TYR A 42 -7.49 -25.18 29.38
C TYR A 42 -6.36 -26.22 29.30
N GLY A 43 -5.57 -26.18 28.21
CA GLY A 43 -4.41 -27.05 28.03
C GLY A 43 -3.39 -26.90 29.14
N HIS A 44 -3.06 -25.65 29.51
CA HIS A 44 -2.15 -25.35 30.61
C HIS A 44 -2.62 -25.94 31.94
N ARG A 45 -3.90 -25.77 32.30
CA ARG A 45 -4.45 -26.33 33.54
C ARG A 45 -4.38 -27.85 33.61
N ILE A 46 -4.57 -28.54 32.47
CA ILE A 46 -4.44 -30.01 32.42
C ILE A 46 -3.01 -30.43 32.69
N ILE A 47 -2.02 -29.82 32.01
CA ILE A 47 -0.62 -30.22 32.15
C ILE A 47 0.00 -29.81 33.49
N CYS A 48 -0.51 -28.76 34.15
CA CYS A 48 -0.03 -28.32 35.47
C CYS A 48 -0.44 -29.27 36.60
N ASN A 49 -1.57 -29.96 36.46
CA ASN A 49 -2.11 -30.88 37.47
C ASN A 49 -1.77 -32.36 37.19
N ALA A 50 -0.98 -32.63 36.15
CA ALA A 50 -0.71 -33.98 35.66
C ALA A 50 0.65 -34.53 36.13
N ASP A 51 0.76 -35.86 36.20
CA ASP A 51 2.04 -36.55 36.36
C ASP A 51 2.92 -36.29 35.13
N THR A 52 4.13 -35.76 35.37
CA THR A 52 5.10 -35.40 34.34
C THR A 52 5.74 -36.60 33.65
N THR A 53 5.51 -37.81 34.17
CA THR A 53 6.14 -39.06 33.71
C THR A 53 5.24 -39.86 32.77
N ASP A 54 3.93 -39.60 32.77
CA ASP A 54 2.99 -40.28 31.87
C ASP A 54 3.16 -39.76 30.43
N PRO A 55 3.51 -40.64 29.46
CA PRO A 55 3.73 -40.27 28.06
C PRO A 55 2.59 -39.45 27.42
N LYS A 56 1.34 -39.62 27.87
CA LYS A 56 0.19 -38.87 27.34
C LYS A 56 0.31 -37.38 27.61
N TYR A 57 0.78 -36.99 28.79
CA TYR A 57 0.92 -35.58 29.17
C TYR A 57 2.19 -34.94 28.59
N ILE A 58 3.23 -35.73 28.36
CA ILE A 58 4.41 -35.30 27.60
C ILE A 58 3.99 -34.91 26.18
N PHE A 59 3.28 -35.81 25.48
CA PHE A 59 2.81 -35.55 24.11
C PHE A 59 1.81 -34.39 24.03
N LEU A 60 0.92 -34.26 25.03
CA LEU A 60 0.02 -33.11 25.10
C LEU A 60 0.77 -31.79 25.24
N ARG A 61 1.82 -31.73 26.07
CA ARG A 61 2.66 -30.54 26.25
C ARG A 61 3.35 -30.15 24.95
N GLU A 62 3.93 -31.11 24.24
CA GLU A 62 4.54 -30.86 22.93
C GLU A 62 3.53 -30.29 21.93
N ARG A 63 2.32 -30.86 21.85
CA ARG A 63 1.27 -30.33 20.97
C ARG A 63 0.80 -28.93 21.35
N LEU A 64 0.70 -28.62 22.64
CA LEU A 64 0.34 -27.28 23.10
C LEU A 64 1.43 -26.25 22.80
N ASN A 65 2.70 -26.64 22.95
CA ASN A 65 3.83 -25.78 22.57
C ASN A 65 3.85 -25.52 21.07
N ALA A 66 3.75 -26.56 20.24
CA ALA A 66 3.70 -26.42 18.79
C ALA A 66 2.53 -25.53 18.34
N LEU A 67 1.37 -25.64 18.99
CA LEU A 67 0.23 -24.77 18.72
C LEU A 67 0.52 -23.30 19.09
N TYR A 68 1.23 -23.06 20.19
CA TYR A 68 1.65 -21.71 20.58
C TYR A 68 2.62 -21.11 19.58
N ASP A 69 3.62 -21.87 19.17
CA ASP A 69 4.60 -21.43 18.19
C ASP A 69 3.92 -21.10 16.85
N ASN A 70 3.06 -21.99 16.36
CA ASN A 70 2.31 -21.79 15.12
C ASN A 70 1.36 -20.58 15.18
N TRP A 71 0.74 -20.29 16.33
CA TRP A 71 -0.11 -19.11 16.49
C TRP A 71 0.69 -17.82 16.42
N ASN A 72 1.87 -17.78 17.05
CA ASN A 72 2.75 -16.62 16.96
C ASN A 72 3.33 -16.45 15.55
N GLU A 73 3.69 -17.56 14.90
CA GLU A 73 4.17 -17.54 13.51
C GLU A 73 3.09 -17.00 12.57
N LEU A 74 1.83 -17.41 12.73
CA LEU A 74 0.72 -16.89 11.95
C LEU A 74 0.58 -15.36 12.07
N ASP A 75 0.69 -14.81 13.28
CA ASP A 75 0.62 -13.37 13.51
C ASP A 75 1.82 -12.64 12.86
N GLN A 76 3.02 -13.20 13.01
CA GLN A 76 4.23 -12.67 12.37
C GLN A 76 4.13 -12.69 10.83
N MET A 77 3.66 -13.79 10.25
CA MET A 77 3.44 -13.92 8.80
C MET A 77 2.44 -12.88 8.30
N TRP A 78 1.36 -12.66 9.06
CA TRP A 78 0.36 -11.66 8.72
C TRP A 78 0.96 -10.24 8.72
N HIS A 79 1.71 -9.89 9.77
CA HIS A 79 2.37 -8.59 9.88
C HIS A 79 3.43 -8.37 8.78
N HIS A 80 4.25 -9.39 8.52
CA HIS A 80 5.25 -9.33 7.45
C HIS A 80 4.61 -9.08 6.09
N LYS A 81 3.55 -9.83 5.76
CA LYS A 81 2.82 -9.65 4.49
C LYS A 81 2.13 -8.29 4.41
N LYS A 82 1.60 -7.76 5.52
CA LYS A 82 1.01 -6.42 5.56
C LYS A 82 2.05 -5.35 5.19
N ASN A 83 3.24 -5.41 5.80
CA ASN A 83 4.31 -4.46 5.49
C ASN A 83 4.70 -4.53 4.01
N MET A 84 4.89 -5.72 3.46
CA MET A 84 5.20 -5.91 2.03
C MET A 84 4.13 -5.33 1.11
N LEU A 85 2.84 -5.54 1.42
CA LEU A 85 1.74 -4.98 0.64
C LEU A 85 1.67 -3.45 0.74
N THR A 86 1.92 -2.88 1.93
CA THR A 86 1.96 -1.43 2.12
C THR A 86 3.12 -0.79 1.37
N GLU A 87 4.32 -1.36 1.44
CA GLU A 87 5.48 -0.89 0.67
C GLU A 87 5.21 -0.96 -0.84
N ALA A 88 4.61 -2.05 -1.31
CA ALA A 88 4.22 -2.19 -2.71
C ALA A 88 3.20 -1.12 -3.14
N MET A 89 2.20 -0.82 -2.31
CA MET A 89 1.22 0.24 -2.58
C MET A 89 1.89 1.62 -2.65
N GLN A 90 2.75 1.95 -1.68
CA GLN A 90 3.50 3.20 -1.65
C GLN A 90 4.35 3.37 -2.91
N TYR A 91 5.00 2.30 -3.35
CA TYR A 91 5.76 2.30 -4.60
C TYR A 91 4.87 2.57 -5.82
N GLN A 92 3.69 1.96 -5.92
CA GLN A 92 2.77 2.25 -7.03
C GLN A 92 2.27 3.70 -7.00
N MET A 93 2.01 4.27 -5.82
CA MET A 93 1.66 5.68 -5.68
C MET A 93 2.79 6.58 -6.15
N PHE A 94 4.03 6.30 -5.76
CA PHE A 94 5.20 7.04 -6.21
C PHE A 94 5.36 7.02 -7.74
N ILE A 95 5.15 5.86 -8.37
CA ILE A 95 5.21 5.74 -9.84
C ILE A 95 4.11 6.56 -10.50
N ARG A 96 2.88 6.51 -9.98
CA ARG A 96 1.76 7.34 -10.47
C ARG A 96 2.12 8.83 -10.41
N ASP A 97 2.61 9.29 -9.27
CA ASP A 97 2.92 10.70 -9.03
C ASP A 97 4.08 11.16 -9.91
N SER A 98 5.12 10.33 -10.05
CA SER A 98 6.25 10.57 -10.95
C SER A 98 5.82 10.69 -12.41
N ASN A 99 4.94 9.80 -12.88
CA ASN A 99 4.39 9.87 -14.23
C ASN A 99 3.56 11.14 -14.44
N GLN A 100 2.82 11.58 -13.42
CA GLN A 100 2.03 12.81 -13.51
C GLN A 100 2.93 14.04 -13.60
N ALA A 101 4.00 14.09 -12.80
CA ALA A 101 5.02 15.13 -12.91
C ALA A 101 5.69 15.14 -14.30
N GLU A 102 6.04 13.98 -14.85
CA GLU A 102 6.61 13.87 -16.21
C GLU A 102 5.66 14.42 -17.28
N ILE A 103 4.36 14.14 -17.20
CA ILE A 103 3.36 14.68 -18.13
C ILE A 103 3.29 16.21 -18.00
N LEU A 104 3.25 16.75 -16.78
CA LEU A 104 3.22 18.19 -16.55
C LEU A 104 4.45 18.89 -17.12
N LEU A 105 5.65 18.34 -16.88
CA LEU A 105 6.91 18.88 -17.41
C LEU A 105 6.95 18.84 -18.93
N ASN A 106 6.53 17.72 -19.56
CA ASN A 106 6.45 17.62 -21.02
C ASN A 106 5.48 18.65 -21.63
N HIS A 107 4.35 18.92 -20.96
CA HIS A 107 3.41 19.95 -21.40
C HIS A 107 4.01 21.36 -21.29
N GLN A 108 4.76 21.64 -20.21
CA GLN A 108 5.46 22.91 -20.03
C GLN A 108 6.56 23.10 -21.09
N GLU A 109 7.39 22.07 -21.33
CA GLU A 109 8.44 22.09 -22.34
C GLU A 109 7.85 22.31 -23.74
N ALA A 110 6.78 21.60 -24.10
CA ALA A 110 6.11 21.77 -25.39
C ALA A 110 5.47 23.15 -25.56
N TYR A 111 4.98 23.77 -24.48
CA TYR A 111 4.48 25.15 -24.51
C TYR A 111 5.62 26.15 -24.71
N LEU A 112 6.71 26.01 -23.96
CA LEU A 112 7.88 26.90 -24.03
C LEU A 112 8.62 26.78 -25.37
N ALA A 113 8.67 25.60 -25.98
CA ALA A 113 9.29 25.39 -27.29
C ALA A 113 8.52 26.07 -28.43
N ARG A 114 7.25 26.46 -28.22
CA ARG A 114 6.44 27.18 -29.20
C ARG A 114 6.67 28.69 -29.08
N GLU A 115 7.85 29.17 -29.46
CA GLU A 115 8.05 30.60 -29.71
C GLU A 115 7.38 30.97 -31.05
N GLN A 116 6.17 31.54 -30.99
CA GLN A 116 5.56 32.21 -32.15
C GLN A 116 5.80 33.71 -32.05
N GLN A 117 6.57 34.24 -32.99
CA GLN A 117 6.76 35.68 -33.11
C GLN A 117 5.41 36.33 -33.46
N PRO A 118 4.88 37.22 -32.60
CA PRO A 118 3.61 37.88 -32.87
C PRO A 118 3.73 38.81 -34.09
N LYS A 119 2.67 38.89 -34.90
CA LYS A 119 2.66 39.63 -36.18
C LYS A 119 1.88 40.94 -36.11
N SER A 120 1.17 41.19 -35.01
CA SER A 120 0.38 42.39 -34.76
C SER A 120 0.33 42.74 -33.27
N LEU A 121 -0.13 43.94 -32.92
CA LEU A 121 -0.31 44.36 -31.52
C LEU A 121 -1.37 43.49 -30.80
N ASP A 122 -2.46 43.15 -31.47
CA ASP A 122 -3.47 42.22 -30.95
C ASP A 122 -2.85 40.84 -30.65
N ASP A 123 -1.96 40.34 -31.53
CA ASP A 123 -1.25 39.08 -31.29
C ASP A 123 -0.31 39.16 -30.08
N VAL A 124 0.33 40.31 -29.86
CA VAL A 124 1.18 40.55 -28.67
C VAL A 124 0.35 40.46 -27.39
N GLU A 125 -0.81 41.13 -27.35
CA GLU A 125 -1.68 41.14 -26.17
C GLU A 125 -2.23 39.75 -25.85
N VAL A 126 -2.63 39.01 -26.89
CA VAL A 126 -3.05 37.60 -26.75
C VAL A 126 -1.91 36.71 -26.25
N SER A 127 -0.68 36.88 -26.75
CA SER A 127 0.49 36.12 -26.29
C SER A 127 0.84 36.42 -24.83
N ILE A 128 0.79 37.69 -24.41
CA ILE A 128 1.02 38.08 -23.01
C ILE A 128 -0.02 37.43 -22.09
N LYS A 129 -1.30 37.44 -22.49
CA LYS A 129 -2.35 36.79 -21.71
C LYS A 129 -2.12 35.28 -21.58
N LYS A 130 -1.82 34.59 -22.69
CA LYS A 130 -1.51 33.15 -22.68
C LYS A 130 -0.33 32.82 -21.76
N HIS A 131 0.75 33.63 -21.82
CA HIS A 131 1.89 33.46 -20.92
C HIS A 131 1.51 33.65 -19.44
N LYS A 132 0.71 34.65 -19.09
CA LYS A 132 0.24 34.85 -17.70
C LYS A 132 -0.60 33.68 -17.20
N ASP A 133 -1.52 33.18 -18.03
CA ASP A 133 -2.37 32.03 -17.70
C ASP A 133 -1.52 30.76 -17.50
N PHE A 134 -0.51 30.57 -18.36
CA PHE A 134 0.48 29.49 -18.22
C PHE A 134 1.28 29.60 -16.91
N PHE A 135 1.84 30.78 -16.59
CA PHE A 135 2.59 30.98 -15.34
C PHE A 135 1.74 30.74 -14.09
N THR A 136 0.48 31.16 -14.12
CA THR A 136 -0.45 30.92 -13.01
C THR A 136 -0.69 29.43 -12.82
N THR A 137 -0.90 28.70 -13.92
CA THR A 137 -1.08 27.23 -13.91
C THR A 137 0.20 26.52 -13.46
N MET A 138 1.36 26.97 -13.92
CA MET A 138 2.67 26.43 -13.55
C MET A 138 2.95 26.61 -12.05
N SER A 139 2.66 27.80 -11.50
CA SER A 139 2.82 28.07 -10.08
C SER A 139 1.88 27.22 -9.23
N ALA A 140 0.64 27.00 -9.67
CA ALA A 140 -0.31 26.14 -8.97
C ALA A 140 0.10 24.66 -8.99
N ASN A 141 0.73 24.20 -10.07
CA ASN A 141 1.23 22.83 -10.19
C ASN A 141 2.57 22.60 -9.48
N GLY A 142 3.27 23.67 -9.06
CA GLY A 142 4.55 23.58 -8.34
C GLY A 142 4.44 22.90 -6.98
N ASP A 143 3.25 22.90 -6.36
CA ASP A 143 2.99 22.19 -5.11
C ASP A 143 2.74 20.68 -5.31
N GLN A 144 2.60 20.22 -6.57
CA GLN A 144 2.36 18.82 -6.94
C GLN A 144 3.61 18.09 -7.44
N ILE A 145 4.76 18.77 -7.49
CA ILE A 145 6.08 18.28 -7.91
C ILE A 145 7.02 18.39 -6.71
#